data_AF-A0A8N5F272-F1
#
_entry.id   AF-A0A8N5F272-F1
#
_cell.length_a   1.000
_cell.length_b   1.000
_cell.length_c   1.000
_cell.angle_alpha   90.00
_cell.angle_beta   90.00
_cell.angle_gamma   90.00
#
_symmetry.space_group_name_H-M   'P 1'
#
loop_
_entity.id
_entity.type
_entity.pdbx_description
1 polymer ?
#
loop_
_entity_poly.entity_id
_entity_poly.type
_entity_poly.pdbx_seq_one_letter_code
_entity_poly.pdbx_strand_id
1 'polypeptide(L)'
;MDAGFSRAVTEAFVRLFEAGLIRRDQRAVTWSCALRSALADIEVEPRVLTGPTALSVPNCPHPVTFGVLVTFAYPVEGDDGLEVPVATTRPETLFGDVAVAVHPQDPRYPVR
;
A
#
# COMPACT_ATOMS: atom_id res chain seq x y z
N MET A 1 -13.14 -23.06 19.44
CA MET A 1 -14.44 -22.36 19.35
C MET A 1 -15.48 -23.21 20.05
N ASP A 2 -15.94 -22.81 21.23
CA ASP A 2 -17.15 -23.37 21.84
C ASP A 2 -18.39 -22.54 21.47
N ALA A 3 -19.56 -23.14 21.65
CA ALA A 3 -20.82 -22.52 21.28
C ALA A 3 -21.17 -21.28 22.11
N GLY A 4 -20.68 -21.18 23.35
CA GLY A 4 -20.95 -20.07 24.26
C GLY A 4 -20.28 -18.79 23.81
N PHE A 5 -18.96 -18.82 23.61
CA PHE A 5 -18.20 -17.66 23.12
C PHE A 5 -18.58 -17.26 21.70
N SER A 6 -18.83 -18.22 20.80
CA SER A 6 -19.28 -17.90 19.44
C SER A 6 -20.60 -17.11 19.45
N ARG A 7 -21.57 -17.48 20.31
CA ARG A 7 -22.83 -16.74 20.43
C ARG A 7 -22.62 -15.30 20.92
N ALA A 8 -21.74 -15.10 21.89
CA ALA A 8 -21.44 -13.77 22.42
C ALA A 8 -20.81 -12.85 21.36
N VAL A 9 -19.87 -13.38 20.56
CA VAL A 9 -19.24 -12.63 19.46
C VAL A 9 -20.26 -12.27 18.37
N THR A 10 -21.12 -13.22 17.98
CA THR A 10 -22.18 -12.96 16.99
C THR A 10 -23.14 -11.86 17.48
N GLU A 11 -23.58 -11.93 18.73
CA GLU A 11 -24.46 -10.90 19.33
C GLU A 11 -23.80 -9.52 19.32
N ALA A 12 -22.53 -9.43 19.74
CA ALA A 12 -21.79 -8.18 19.73
C ALA A 12 -21.66 -7.61 18.30
N PHE A 13 -21.36 -8.46 17.32
CA PHE A 13 -21.25 -8.05 15.93
C PHE A 13 -22.59 -7.50 15.39
N VAL A 14 -23.70 -8.21 15.63
CA VAL A 14 -25.04 -7.80 15.19
C VAL A 14 -25.41 -6.44 15.79
N ARG A 15 -25.23 -6.25 17.10
CA ARG A 15 -25.52 -4.96 17.77
C ARG A 15 -24.72 -3.80 17.21
N LEU A 16 -23.42 -4.01 16.97
CA LEU A 16 -22.57 -2.97 16.40
C LEU A 16 -22.93 -2.65 14.95
N PHE A 17 -23.37 -3.65 14.18
CA PHE A 17 -23.89 -3.46 12.82
C PHE A 17 -25.22 -2.70 12.82
N GLU A 18 -26.18 -3.09 13.66
CA GLU A 18 -27.47 -2.40 13.80
C GLU A 18 -27.33 -0.95 14.30
N ALA A 19 -26.31 -0.68 15.11
CA ALA A 19 -25.94 0.68 15.54
C ALA A 19 -25.20 1.50 14.45
N GLY A 20 -24.95 0.93 13.27
CA GLY A 20 -24.26 1.61 12.16
C GLY A 20 -22.74 1.75 12.33
N LEU A 21 -22.14 1.07 13.32
CA LEU A 21 -20.71 1.13 13.63
C LEU A 21 -19.87 0.14 12.81
N ILE A 22 -20.50 -0.93 12.31
CA ILE A 22 -19.89 -1.88 11.39
C ILE A 22 -20.51 -1.71 10.01
N ARG A 23 -19.66 -1.64 8.98
CA ARG A 23 -20.07 -1.57 7.58
C ARG A 23 -19.15 -2.39 6.71
N ARG A 24 -19.68 -2.81 5.56
CA ARG A 24 -18.89 -3.42 4.48
C ARG A 24 -18.63 -2.37 3.42
N ASP A 25 -17.37 -2.23 3.03
CA ASP A 25 -16.93 -1.29 2.01
C ASP A 25 -15.70 -1.82 1.27
N GLN A 26 -15.37 -1.23 0.13
CA GLN A 26 -14.14 -1.48 -0.59
C GLN A 26 -13.10 -0.44 -0.17
N ARG A 27 -12.06 -0.89 0.52
CA ARG A 27 -10.94 -0.05 0.95
C ARG A 27 -9.62 -0.76 0.71
N ALA A 28 -8.53 0.00 0.62
CA ALA A 28 -7.20 -0.57 0.71
C ALA A 28 -7.04 -1.27 2.07
N VAL A 29 -6.49 -2.48 2.05
CA VAL A 29 -6.22 -3.28 3.25
C VAL A 29 -4.78 -3.79 3.22
N THR A 30 -4.21 -4.00 4.40
CA THR A 30 -2.93 -4.71 4.50
C THR A 30 -3.16 -6.19 4.24
N TRP A 31 -2.52 -6.75 3.21
CA TRP A 31 -2.67 -8.14 2.81
C TRP A 31 -1.37 -8.92 3.01
N SER A 32 -1.45 -10.05 3.70
CA SER A 32 -0.32 -10.98 3.83
C SER A 32 -0.38 -12.03 2.72
N CYS A 33 0.58 -12.01 1.79
CA CYS A 33 0.72 -13.05 0.77
C CYS A 33 1.02 -14.42 1.37
N ALA A 34 1.68 -14.46 2.53
CA ALA A 34 2.05 -15.71 3.19
C ALA A 34 0.83 -16.40 3.82
N LEU A 35 0.00 -15.63 4.53
CA LEU A 35 -1.19 -16.14 5.21
C LEU A 35 -2.41 -16.22 4.28
N ARG A 36 -2.38 -15.46 3.18
CA ARG A 36 -3.52 -15.25 2.27
C ARG A 36 -4.74 -14.69 3.01
N SER A 37 -4.51 -13.68 3.85
CA SER A 37 -5.53 -12.98 4.63
C SER A 37 -5.22 -11.50 4.75
N ALA A 38 -6.26 -10.70 4.95
CA ALA A 38 -6.13 -9.32 5.41
C ALA A 38 -5.68 -9.31 6.87
N LEU A 39 -4.92 -8.27 7.23
CA LEU A 39 -4.43 -7.99 8.59
C LEU A 39 -4.96 -6.64 9.06
N ALA A 40 -5.21 -6.53 10.36
CA ALA A 40 -5.46 -5.24 11.00
C ALA A 40 -4.15 -4.46 11.17
N ASP A 41 -4.22 -3.13 11.21
CA ASP A 41 -3.02 -2.28 11.32
C ASP A 41 -2.20 -2.59 12.59
N ILE A 42 -2.87 -2.98 13.67
CA ILE A 42 -2.22 -3.38 14.93
C ILE A 42 -1.45 -4.71 14.84
N GLU A 43 -1.72 -5.53 13.82
CA GLU A 43 -1.03 -6.81 13.58
C GLU A 43 0.22 -6.63 12.71
N VAL A 44 0.56 -5.39 12.33
CA VAL A 44 1.61 -5.07 11.37
C VAL A 44 2.70 -4.25 12.05
N GLU A 45 3.91 -4.80 12.07
CA GLU A 45 5.09 -4.10 12.58
C GLU A 45 5.93 -3.54 11.42
N PRO A 46 6.13 -2.21 11.33
CA PRO A 46 6.96 -1.62 10.29
C PRO A 46 8.44 -1.86 10.58
N ARG A 47 9.19 -2.30 9.56
CA ARG A 47 10.65 -2.40 9.63
C ARG A 47 11.30 -1.35 8.74
N VAL A 48 12.08 -0.47 9.35
CA VAL A 48 12.82 0.58 8.64
C VAL A 48 14.07 -0.01 8.00
N LEU A 49 14.31 0.33 6.73
CA LEU A 49 15.51 -0.02 5.99
C LEU A 49 16.21 1.27 5.57
N THR A 50 17.54 1.34 5.76
CA THR A 50 18.34 2.53 5.40
C THR A 50 18.93 2.47 4.00
N GLY A 51 18.73 1.36 3.28
CA GLY A 51 19.23 1.15 1.93
C GLY A 51 18.90 -0.25 1.38
N PRO A 52 19.46 -0.62 0.21
CA PRO A 52 19.24 -1.90 -0.42
C PRO A 52 19.54 -3.06 0.52
N THR A 53 18.53 -3.86 0.84
CA THR A 53 18.63 -4.96 1.81
C THR A 53 17.95 -6.20 1.25
N ALA A 54 18.70 -7.28 1.09
CA ALA A 54 18.17 -8.58 0.70
C ALA A 54 17.50 -9.27 1.88
N LEU A 55 16.22 -9.63 1.73
CA LEU A 55 15.38 -10.12 2.82
C LEU A 55 14.66 -11.38 2.38
N SER A 56 14.67 -12.41 3.24
CA SER A 56 13.84 -13.59 3.04
C SER A 56 12.39 -13.25 3.37
N VAL A 57 11.49 -13.54 2.44
CA VAL A 57 10.05 -13.33 2.59
C VAL A 57 9.40 -14.71 2.72
N PRO A 58 8.48 -14.93 3.68
CA PRO A 58 7.80 -16.20 3.81
C PRO A 58 7.12 -16.62 2.49
N ASN A 59 7.24 -17.90 2.14
CA ASN A 59 6.75 -18.48 0.89
C ASN A 59 7.39 -17.93 -0.40
N CYS A 60 8.53 -17.23 -0.30
CA CYS A 60 9.34 -16.84 -1.45
C CYS A 60 10.60 -17.73 -1.51
N PRO A 61 10.88 -18.43 -2.63
CA PRO A 61 11.99 -19.38 -2.72
C PRO A 61 13.38 -18.71 -2.76
N HIS A 62 13.43 -17.40 -3.01
CA HIS A 62 14.67 -16.62 -3.05
C HIS A 62 14.50 -15.33 -2.24
N PRO A 63 15.58 -14.76 -1.69
CA PRO A 63 15.52 -13.46 -1.04
C PRO A 63 15.13 -12.37 -2.04
N VAL A 64 14.37 -11.40 -1.56
CA VAL A 64 13.94 -10.23 -2.33
C VAL A 64 14.66 -9.01 -1.79
N THR A 65 15.19 -8.17 -2.67
CA THR A 65 15.87 -6.93 -2.29
C THR A 65 14.85 -5.80 -2.13
N PHE A 66 14.80 -5.19 -0.94
CA PHE A 66 13.99 -4.01 -0.63
C PHE A 66 14.89 -2.79 -0.42
N GLY A 67 14.30 -1.59 -0.42
CA GLY A 67 15.03 -0.35 -0.14
C GLY A 67 15.91 0.13 -1.30
N VAL A 68 15.65 -0.33 -2.52
CA VAL A 68 16.25 0.22 -3.75
C VAL A 68 15.35 1.35 -4.25
N LEU A 69 15.91 2.53 -4.47
CA LEU A 69 15.19 3.66 -5.04
C LEU A 69 15.51 3.75 -6.54
N VAL A 70 14.49 3.60 -7.38
CA VAL A 70 14.60 3.65 -8.85
C VAL A 70 14.05 4.98 -9.33
N THR A 71 14.80 5.64 -10.20
CA THR A 71 14.41 6.92 -10.82
C THR A 71 14.16 6.71 -12.30
N PHE A 72 13.05 7.24 -12.79
CA PHE A 72 12.66 7.29 -14.20
C PHE A 72 11.85 8.58 -14.45
N ALA A 73 11.51 8.89 -15.70
CA ALA A 73 10.78 10.11 -16.03
C ALA A 73 9.56 9.84 -16.92
N TYR A 74 8.49 10.59 -16.70
CA TYR A 74 7.32 10.60 -17.58
C TYR A 74 7.40 11.78 -18.56
N PRO A 75 7.27 11.56 -19.88
CA PRO A 75 7.17 12.66 -20.84
C PRO A 75 5.85 13.41 -20.67
N VAL A 76 5.88 14.74 -20.84
CA VAL A 76 4.70 15.60 -20.77
C VAL A 76 4.13 15.80 -22.16
N GLU A 77 2.83 15.52 -22.32
CA GLU A 77 2.14 15.75 -23.59
C GLU A 77 2.05 17.25 -23.90
N GLY A 78 2.39 17.63 -25.14
CA GLY A 78 2.29 19.02 -25.63
C GLY A 78 3.48 19.93 -25.27
N ASP A 79 4.53 19.40 -24.65
CA ASP A 79 5.79 20.11 -24.40
C ASP A 79 6.96 19.21 -24.80
N ASP A 80 7.47 19.43 -26.02
CA ASP A 80 8.51 18.60 -26.64
C ASP A 80 9.81 18.65 -25.81
N GLY A 81 10.03 17.59 -25.02
CA GLY A 81 11.23 17.40 -24.20
C GLY A 81 11.06 17.71 -22.72
N LEU A 82 9.87 18.13 -22.27
CA LEU A 82 9.59 18.23 -20.84
C LEU A 82 9.30 16.84 -20.26
N GLU A 83 10.04 16.48 -19.22
CA GLU A 83 9.86 15.23 -18.50
C GLU A 83 9.70 15.49 -16.99
N VAL A 84 8.89 14.66 -16.33
CA VAL A 84 8.70 14.67 -14.87
C VAL A 84 9.44 13.48 -14.25
N PRO A 85 10.63 13.66 -13.67
CA PRO A 85 11.33 12.62 -12.93
C PRO A 85 10.55 12.19 -11.68
N VAL A 86 10.41 10.88 -11.51
CA VAL A 86 9.79 10.21 -10.36
C VAL A 86 10.78 9.22 -9.77
N ALA A 87 10.80 9.11 -8.44
CA ALA A 87 11.59 8.12 -7.72
C ALA A 87 10.67 7.22 -6.89
N THR A 88 10.80 5.90 -7.02
CA THR A 88 9.97 4.90 -6.32
C THR A 88 10.80 3.71 -5.85
N THR A 89 10.39 3.10 -4.75
CA THR A 89 10.93 1.80 -4.30
C THR A 89 10.15 0.61 -4.83
N ARG A 90 9.09 0.87 -5.60
CA ARG A 90 8.16 -0.13 -6.14
C ARG A 90 8.01 0.03 -7.66
N PRO A 91 9.06 -0.19 -8.45
CA PRO A 91 8.98 -0.06 -9.90
C PRO A 91 7.94 -1.00 -10.53
N GLU A 92 7.58 -2.10 -9.87
CA GLU A 92 6.53 -3.01 -10.31
C GLU A 92 5.13 -2.39 -10.29
N THR A 93 4.90 -1.30 -9.55
CA THR A 93 3.61 -0.60 -9.52
C THR A 93 3.47 0.46 -10.60
N LEU A 94 4.52 0.74 -11.37
CA LEU A 94 4.55 1.72 -12.47
C LEU A 94 3.33 1.63 -13.40
N PHE A 95 2.95 0.41 -13.78
CA PHE A 95 1.85 0.16 -14.72
C PHE A 95 0.46 0.42 -14.12
N GLY A 96 0.39 0.62 -12.79
CA GLY A 96 -0.82 1.03 -12.09
C GLY A 96 -0.90 2.55 -11.85
N ASP A 97 0.09 3.32 -12.30
CA ASP A 97 0.10 4.76 -12.11
C ASP A 97 -0.99 5.43 -12.94
N VAL A 98 -1.75 6.34 -12.32
CA VAL A 98 -2.86 7.08 -12.94
C VAL A 98 -2.64 8.60 -12.95
N ALA A 99 -1.65 9.08 -12.20
CA ALA A 99 -1.25 10.47 -12.11
C ALA A 99 0.15 10.58 -11.49
N VAL A 100 0.82 11.71 -11.74
CA VAL A 100 2.05 12.11 -11.04
C VAL A 100 1.72 13.28 -10.12
N ALA A 101 2.04 13.16 -8.84
CA ALA A 101 1.81 14.22 -7.86
C ALA A 101 3.06 15.12 -7.76
N VAL A 102 2.85 16.42 -7.87
CA VAL A 102 3.90 17.44 -7.70
C VAL A 102 3.48 18.41 -6.60
N HIS A 103 4.44 18.87 -5.80
CA HIS A 103 4.16 19.83 -4.75
C HIS A 103 3.73 21.18 -5.36
N PRO A 104 2.63 21.80 -4.90
CA PRO A 104 2.07 23.00 -5.55
C PRO A 104 2.97 24.23 -5.48
N GLN A 105 3.93 24.24 -4.56
CA GLN A 105 4.93 25.33 -4.44
C GLN A 105 6.27 24.98 -5.09
N ASP A 106 6.36 23.87 -5.84
CA ASP A 106 7.59 23.53 -6.55
C ASP A 106 7.76 24.46 -7.77
N PRO A 107 8.76 25.35 -7.77
CA PRO A 107 8.92 26.34 -8.84
C PRO A 107 9.27 25.71 -10.20
N ARG A 108 9.69 24.44 -10.22
CA ARG A 108 10.00 23.71 -11.46
C ARG A 108 8.74 23.34 -12.26
N TYR A 109 7.59 23.25 -11.59
CA TYR A 109 6.32 22.83 -12.18
C TYR A 109 5.18 23.79 -11.77
N PRO A 110 5.18 25.02 -12.31
CA PRO A 110 4.12 25.97 -12.01
C PRO A 110 2.77 25.44 -12.48
N VAL A 111 1.77 25.48 -11.61
CA VAL A 111 0.38 25.18 -11.96
C VAL A 111 -0.05 26.18 -13.03
N ARG A 112 -0.32 25.71 -14.25
CA ARG A 112 -0.90 26.50 -15.33
C ARG A 112 -2.41 26.57 -15.20
#